data_AF-A0A800KKQ3-F1
#
_entry.id   AF-A0A800KKQ3-F1
#
_cell.length_a   1.000
_cell.length_b   1.000
_cell.length_c   1.000
_cell.angle_alpha   90.00
_cell.angle_beta   90.00
_cell.angle_gamma   90.00
#
_symmetry.space_group_name_H-M   'P 1'
#
loop_
_entity.id
_entity.type
_entity.pdbx_description
1 polymer ?
#
loop_
_entity_poly.entity_id
_entity_poly.type
_entity_poly.pdbx_seq_one_letter_code
_entity_poly.pdbx_strand_id
1 'polypeptide(L)'
;MLIPHRTHLACLLLPLVTACVGTREAADATLRIYGETGSELGVCTSYGMVFLGRTVRAGYIDVEAHFGDGPNLEATVVEPIGHGLYTAETEIRLPAVRLKFHDPKAGDELILRGRTEDGAWEEDVTVKVDDHVHGLLITAPAIMLSRDDQVGAGVFWSNPFDSNDRRLIGLVSARIRIEGKTYLSVLGPRDLWRLVTHRRDLLRRKPWIYREDIM
;
A
#
# COMPACT_ATOMS: atom_id res chain seq x y z
N MET A 1 -38.72 -69.88 -2.52
CA MET A 1 -38.96 -69.04 -1.34
C MET A 1 -37.97 -67.87 -1.40
N LEU A 2 -38.47 -66.69 -1.77
CA LEU A 2 -38.00 -65.31 -1.54
C LEU A 2 -36.49 -64.91 -1.63
N ILE A 3 -36.17 -64.16 -2.69
CA ILE A 3 -35.24 -62.99 -2.75
C ILE A 3 -36.00 -61.80 -2.10
N PRO A 4 -35.46 -60.72 -1.43
CA PRO A 4 -34.33 -59.86 -1.87
C PRO A 4 -33.45 -59.14 -0.80
N HIS A 5 -32.40 -58.50 -1.35
CA HIS A 5 -31.66 -57.31 -0.93
C HIS A 5 -32.24 -56.37 0.16
N ARG A 6 -31.33 -55.90 1.03
CA ARG A 6 -31.24 -54.55 1.65
C ARG A 6 -29.73 -54.26 1.85
N THR A 7 -29.01 -53.45 1.08
CA THR A 7 -28.95 -51.97 0.96
C THR A 7 -29.09 -51.18 2.28
N HIS A 8 -28.23 -50.15 2.36
CA HIS A 8 -28.07 -49.11 3.39
C HIS A 8 -27.08 -49.50 4.51
N LEU A 9 -26.13 -48.68 4.96
CA LEU A 9 -25.84 -47.25 4.76
C LEU A 9 -24.47 -46.99 5.44
N ALA A 10 -23.68 -46.02 4.95
CA ALA A 10 -22.71 -45.19 5.70
C ALA A 10 -21.57 -45.90 6.47
N CYS A 11 -20.29 -45.61 6.25
CA CYS A 11 -19.67 -44.30 6.33
C CYS A 11 -18.48 -44.22 5.38
N LEU A 12 -18.68 -43.53 4.26
CA LEU A 12 -17.62 -42.82 3.56
C LEU A 12 -17.18 -41.67 4.46
N LEU A 13 -16.22 -41.90 5.35
CA LEU A 13 -15.45 -40.84 6.01
C LEU A 13 -14.54 -40.23 4.94
N LEU A 14 -15.13 -39.28 4.21
CA LEU A 14 -14.42 -38.35 3.34
C LEU A 14 -13.32 -37.64 4.14
N PRO A 15 -12.19 -37.34 3.48
CA PRO A 15 -10.98 -36.87 4.13
C PRO A 15 -11.28 -35.53 4.80
N LEU A 16 -10.85 -35.39 6.06
CA LEU A 16 -10.54 -34.08 6.62
C LEU A 16 -9.37 -33.54 5.81
N VAL A 17 -9.70 -32.95 4.67
CA VAL A 17 -8.87 -31.98 3.99
C VAL A 17 -8.68 -30.90 5.05
N THR A 18 -7.56 -30.99 5.76
CA THR A 18 -6.90 -29.81 6.29
C THR A 18 -6.54 -28.99 5.06
N ALA A 19 -7.54 -28.29 4.54
CA ALA A 19 -7.30 -27.08 3.82
C ALA A 19 -6.57 -26.25 4.87
N CYS A 20 -5.25 -26.16 4.71
CA CYS A 20 -4.57 -24.93 5.01
C CYS A 20 -5.39 -23.87 4.29
N VAL A 21 -6.38 -23.32 5.00
CA VAL A 21 -7.06 -22.09 4.63
C VAL A 21 -5.90 -21.15 4.41
N GLY A 22 -5.63 -20.91 3.12
CA GLY A 22 -4.43 -20.22 2.70
C GLY A 22 -4.38 -18.93 3.48
N THR A 23 -3.31 -18.75 4.24
CA THR A 23 -2.88 -17.49 4.81
C THR A 23 -2.51 -16.55 3.66
N ARG A 24 -3.49 -16.23 2.83
CA ARG A 24 -3.56 -15.01 2.03
C ARG A 24 -4.43 -14.04 2.81
N GLU A 25 -4.06 -13.78 4.06
CA GLU A 25 -4.21 -12.40 4.48
C GLU A 25 -3.36 -11.60 3.48
N ALA A 26 -4.05 -10.78 2.71
CA ALA A 26 -3.45 -9.92 1.70
C ALA A 26 -2.26 -9.22 2.34
N ALA A 27 -1.05 -9.63 1.95
CA ALA A 27 0.18 -9.14 2.54
C ALA A 27 0.15 -7.60 2.48
N ASP A 28 0.32 -6.96 3.64
CA ASP A 28 -0.03 -5.55 3.78
C ASP A 28 1.08 -4.68 3.22
N ALA A 29 0.80 -4.04 2.09
CA ALA A 29 1.75 -3.15 1.44
C ALA A 29 1.91 -1.80 2.16
N THR A 30 1.12 -1.51 3.19
CA THR A 30 1.23 -0.28 3.99
C THR A 30 2.38 -0.41 4.97
N LEU A 31 3.34 0.48 4.85
CA LEU A 31 4.56 0.53 5.66
C LEU A 31 4.43 1.63 6.70
N ARG A 32 5.07 1.43 7.86
CA ARG A 32 5.40 2.53 8.77
C ARG A 32 6.86 2.89 8.58
N ILE A 33 7.15 4.17 8.45
CA ILE A 33 8.48 4.70 8.20
C ILE A 33 8.86 5.55 9.38
N TYR A 34 9.93 5.15 10.07
CA TYR A 34 10.45 5.86 11.22
C TYR A 34 11.63 6.72 10.78
N GLY A 35 11.48 8.04 10.95
CA GLY A 35 12.51 9.03 10.72
C GLY A 35 12.87 9.75 12.02
N GLU A 36 13.84 10.67 11.92
CA GLU A 36 14.37 11.40 13.09
C GLU A 36 13.30 12.18 13.86
N THR A 37 12.30 12.71 13.14
CA THR A 37 11.28 13.61 13.72
C THR A 37 9.95 12.92 14.03
N GLY A 38 9.86 11.59 13.84
CA GLY A 38 8.67 10.79 14.08
C GLY A 38 8.41 9.78 12.96
N SER A 39 7.17 9.28 12.89
CA SER A 39 6.76 8.32 11.87
C SER A 39 5.80 8.90 10.85
N GLU A 40 5.89 8.38 9.63
CA GLU A 40 4.87 8.53 8.59
C GLU A 40 4.51 7.16 8.00
N LEU A 41 3.48 7.12 7.17
CA LEU A 41 3.14 5.94 6.40
C LEU A 41 3.77 5.99 5.01
N GLY A 42 3.94 4.82 4.43
CA GLY A 42 4.29 4.65 3.03
C GLY A 42 3.58 3.44 2.44
N VAL A 43 3.75 3.24 1.14
CA VAL A 43 3.21 2.06 0.47
C VAL A 43 4.30 1.40 -0.36
N CYS A 44 4.45 0.09 -0.19
CA CYS A 44 5.27 -0.74 -1.04
C CYS A 44 4.54 -1.07 -2.34
N THR A 45 5.20 -0.79 -3.47
CA THR A 45 4.64 -1.02 -4.80
C THR A 45 5.53 -1.97 -5.59
N SER A 46 5.04 -2.45 -6.73
CA SER A 46 5.85 -3.23 -7.67
C SER A 46 7.09 -2.48 -8.23
N TYR A 47 7.22 -1.17 -7.98
CA TYR A 47 8.34 -0.34 -8.42
C TYR A 47 9.26 0.12 -7.26
N GLY A 48 8.99 -0.35 -6.04
CA GLY A 48 9.64 0.10 -4.80
C GLY A 48 8.64 0.73 -3.84
N MET A 49 9.10 1.05 -2.62
CA MET A 49 8.28 1.79 -1.67
C MET A 49 8.18 3.26 -2.02
N VAL A 50 7.11 3.91 -1.60
CA VAL A 50 6.88 5.34 -1.81
C VAL A 50 6.26 5.98 -0.59
N PHE A 51 6.76 7.17 -0.23
CA PHE A 51 6.30 7.98 0.90
C PHE A 51 6.57 9.46 0.66
N LEU A 52 6.11 10.32 1.56
CA LEU A 52 6.04 11.77 1.34
C LEU A 52 7.21 12.56 1.96
N GLY A 53 8.01 11.90 2.80
CA GLY A 53 9.18 12.50 3.45
C GLY A 53 8.78 13.67 4.35
N ARG A 54 7.67 13.49 5.08
CA ARG A 54 7.24 14.41 6.12
C ARG A 54 8.19 14.37 7.31
N THR A 55 8.66 13.19 7.70
CA THR A 55 9.49 13.02 8.91
C THR A 55 10.97 12.92 8.61
N VAL A 56 11.33 12.56 7.37
CA VAL A 56 12.71 12.34 6.93
C VAL A 56 12.81 12.46 5.40
N ARG A 57 13.84 13.15 4.90
CA ARG A 57 14.01 13.45 3.46
C ARG A 57 15.36 12.98 2.90
N ALA A 58 16.26 12.53 3.76
CA ALA A 58 17.58 12.01 3.44
C ALA A 58 18.10 11.22 4.66
N GLY A 59 19.06 10.33 4.42
CA GLY A 59 19.70 9.56 5.49
C GLY A 59 19.00 8.22 5.76
N TYR A 60 19.35 7.62 6.89
CA TYR A 60 18.85 6.31 7.30
C TYR A 60 17.43 6.41 7.86
N ILE A 61 16.62 5.38 7.56
CA ILE A 61 15.28 5.18 8.10
C ILE A 61 15.10 3.72 8.49
N ASP A 62 14.20 3.49 9.44
CA ASP A 62 13.69 2.16 9.72
C ASP A 62 12.30 2.02 9.10
N VAL A 63 12.08 0.92 8.39
CA VAL A 63 10.83 0.61 7.71
C VAL A 63 10.22 -0.62 8.36
N GLU A 64 9.03 -0.46 8.94
CA GLU A 64 8.26 -1.56 9.49
C GLU A 64 7.22 -2.03 8.47
N ALA A 65 7.40 -3.28 8.04
CA ALA A 65 6.48 -4.01 7.19
C ALA A 65 5.78 -5.11 8.01
N HIS A 66 4.55 -5.45 7.63
CA HIS A 66 3.80 -6.53 8.29
C HIS A 66 3.58 -7.70 7.35
N PHE A 67 4.00 -8.87 7.82
CA PHE A 67 3.81 -10.16 7.19
C PHE A 67 2.77 -10.97 7.97
N GLY A 68 2.39 -12.14 7.44
CA GLY A 68 1.41 -13.01 8.12
C GLY A 68 1.89 -13.56 9.47
N ASP A 69 3.19 -13.48 9.76
CA ASP A 69 3.82 -13.90 11.01
C ASP A 69 4.18 -12.72 11.94
N GLY A 70 3.95 -11.47 11.52
CA GLY A 70 4.12 -10.28 12.36
C GLY A 70 4.87 -9.12 11.69
N PRO A 71 5.20 -8.08 12.48
CA PRO A 71 5.99 -6.95 12.01
C PRO A 71 7.47 -7.33 11.84
N ASN A 72 8.11 -6.72 10.86
CA ASN A 72 9.53 -6.84 10.59
C ASN A 72 10.08 -5.43 10.29
N LEU A 73 11.24 -5.11 10.87
CA LEU A 73 11.87 -3.80 10.79
C LEU A 73 13.15 -3.90 9.96
N GLU A 74 13.26 -3.05 8.93
CA GLU A 74 14.37 -3.03 7.99
C GLU A 74 15.00 -1.63 7.91
N ALA A 75 16.30 -1.54 8.12
CA ALA A 75 17.05 -0.30 7.97
C ALA A 75 17.38 -0.06 6.49
N THR A 76 17.13 1.14 5.99
CA THR A 76 17.43 1.52 4.60
C THR A 76 17.74 3.02 4.49
N VAL A 77 18.05 3.49 3.27
CA VAL A 77 18.44 4.88 3.00
C VAL A 77 17.41 5.54 2.09
N VAL A 78 17.02 6.75 2.47
CA VAL A 78 16.06 7.56 1.71
C VAL A 78 16.66 8.08 0.41
N GLU A 79 15.92 7.89 -0.67
CA GLU A 79 16.22 8.40 -2.00
C GLU A 79 15.11 9.34 -2.49
N PRO A 80 15.43 10.59 -2.90
CA PRO A 80 14.44 11.50 -3.44
C PRO A 80 14.06 11.12 -4.88
N ILE A 81 12.76 11.04 -5.15
CA ILE A 81 12.21 10.86 -6.51
C ILE A 81 11.79 12.23 -7.10
N GLY A 82 11.50 13.20 -6.23
CA GLY A 82 11.09 14.56 -6.58
C GLY A 82 9.60 14.82 -6.36
N HIS A 83 9.21 16.10 -6.34
CA HIS A 83 7.82 16.55 -6.08
C HIS A 83 7.29 16.09 -4.71
N GLY A 84 8.17 16.03 -3.71
CA GLY A 84 7.80 15.56 -2.37
C GLY A 84 7.57 14.05 -2.28
N LEU A 85 8.04 13.27 -3.27
CA LEU A 85 8.08 11.81 -3.19
C LEU A 85 9.49 11.30 -2.90
N TYR A 86 9.53 10.27 -2.06
CA TYR A 86 10.72 9.58 -1.63
C TYR A 86 10.53 8.06 -1.75
N THR A 87 11.65 7.35 -1.91
CA THR A 87 11.71 5.89 -1.94
C THR A 87 12.91 5.41 -1.13
N ALA A 88 13.00 4.10 -0.97
CA ALA A 88 14.15 3.41 -0.42
C ALA A 88 14.15 1.96 -0.93
N GLU A 89 15.30 1.30 -0.90
CA GLU A 89 15.44 -0.11 -1.31
C GLU A 89 15.78 -0.97 -0.09
N THR A 90 14.97 -1.98 0.17
CA THR A 90 15.20 -2.96 1.24
C THR A 90 15.85 -4.22 0.67
N GLU A 91 16.58 -4.94 1.52
CA GLU A 91 17.19 -6.21 1.13
C GLU A 91 16.14 -7.31 0.96
N ILE A 92 15.12 -7.30 1.82
CA ILE A 92 14.01 -8.24 1.75
C ILE A 92 12.93 -7.78 0.77
N ARG A 93 12.19 -8.76 0.23
CA ARG A 93 11.02 -8.48 -0.60
C ARG A 93 9.81 -8.20 0.29
N LEU A 94 9.38 -6.95 0.28
CA LEU A 94 8.18 -6.50 0.99
C LEU A 94 6.88 -6.89 0.25
N PRO A 95 5.75 -7.04 0.97
CA PRO A 95 4.42 -7.10 0.37
C PRO A 95 4.18 -5.89 -0.52
N ALA A 96 3.71 -6.07 -1.74
CA ALA A 96 3.63 -4.98 -2.71
C ALA A 96 2.29 -4.97 -3.44
N VAL A 97 1.79 -3.76 -3.71
CA VAL A 97 0.61 -3.54 -4.56
C VAL A 97 0.99 -3.01 -5.93
N ARG A 98 0.09 -3.20 -6.91
CA ARG A 98 0.23 -2.58 -8.22
C ARG A 98 -0.22 -1.13 -8.17
N LEU A 99 0.39 -0.29 -8.99
CA LEU A 99 -0.09 1.07 -9.25
C LEU A 99 -1.26 1.04 -10.25
N LYS A 100 -2.18 2.00 -10.12
CA LYS A 100 -3.20 2.28 -11.13
C LYS A 100 -3.14 3.74 -11.54
N PHE A 101 -2.82 3.98 -12.81
CA PHE A 101 -2.73 5.31 -13.38
C PHE A 101 -4.06 5.78 -13.98
N HIS A 102 -5.09 5.83 -13.13
CA HIS A 102 -6.42 6.33 -13.49
C HIS A 102 -6.72 7.52 -12.57
N ASP A 103 -7.00 8.68 -13.15
CA ASP A 103 -7.49 9.85 -12.43
C ASP A 103 -8.97 9.62 -12.02
N PRO A 104 -9.29 9.41 -10.73
CA PRO A 104 -10.66 9.17 -10.28
C PRO A 104 -11.56 10.40 -10.50
N LYS A 105 -12.85 10.16 -10.70
CA LYS A 105 -13.87 11.21 -10.92
C LYS A 105 -14.61 11.53 -9.63
N ALA A 106 -15.21 12.72 -9.58
CA ALA A 106 -16.11 13.10 -8.49
C ALA A 106 -17.19 12.03 -8.26
N GLY A 107 -17.35 11.60 -7.01
CA GLY A 107 -18.31 10.57 -6.65
C GLY A 107 -17.80 9.13 -6.77
N ASP A 108 -16.59 8.90 -7.31
CA ASP A 108 -15.98 7.58 -7.27
C ASP A 108 -15.68 7.17 -5.82
N GLU A 109 -15.97 5.90 -5.49
CA GLU A 109 -15.62 5.29 -4.22
C GLU A 109 -14.23 4.65 -4.30
N LEU A 110 -13.40 4.93 -3.30
CA LEU A 110 -12.05 4.43 -3.14
C LEU A 110 -11.88 3.87 -1.73
N ILE A 111 -10.82 3.10 -1.54
CA ILE A 111 -10.45 2.56 -0.24
C ILE A 111 -9.27 3.36 0.32
N LEU A 112 -9.43 3.96 1.47
CA LEU A 112 -8.33 4.54 2.24
C LEU A 112 -7.82 3.48 3.22
N ARG A 113 -6.52 3.19 3.19
CA ARG A 113 -5.90 2.22 4.09
C ARG A 113 -4.66 2.82 4.75
N GLY A 114 -4.55 2.60 6.05
CA GLY A 114 -3.39 2.98 6.83
C GLY A 114 -3.07 1.94 7.89
N ARG A 115 -2.21 2.33 8.83
CA ARG A 115 -1.80 1.49 9.94
C ARG A 115 -1.54 2.32 11.19
N THR A 116 -1.93 1.77 12.32
CA THR A 116 -1.62 2.27 13.66
C THR A 116 -0.88 1.19 14.45
N GLU A 117 -0.55 1.49 15.69
CA GLU A 117 -0.02 0.51 16.65
C GLU A 117 -1.00 -0.65 16.89
N ASP A 118 -2.30 -0.41 16.78
CA ASP A 118 -3.35 -1.42 16.95
C ASP A 118 -3.54 -2.30 15.69
N GLY A 119 -2.83 -1.97 14.59
CA GLY A 119 -2.87 -2.71 13.34
C GLY A 119 -3.35 -1.91 12.14
N ALA A 120 -3.61 -2.63 11.05
CA ALA A 120 -4.13 -2.06 9.82
C ALA A 120 -5.58 -1.60 9.99
N TRP A 121 -5.93 -0.50 9.34
CA TRP A 121 -7.30 0.00 9.30
C TRP A 121 -7.67 0.39 7.88
N GLU A 122 -8.97 0.48 7.64
CA GLU A 122 -9.53 0.74 6.33
C GLU A 122 -10.85 1.48 6.41
N GLU A 123 -11.05 2.43 5.49
CA GLU A 123 -12.26 3.24 5.39
C GLU A 123 -12.64 3.44 3.91
N ASP A 124 -13.93 3.38 3.62
CA ASP A 124 -14.46 3.81 2.32
C ASP A 124 -14.42 5.34 2.23
N VAL A 125 -13.94 5.85 1.11
CA VAL A 125 -13.84 7.29 0.87
C VAL A 125 -14.34 7.68 -0.51
N THR A 126 -15.08 8.78 -0.56
CA THR A 126 -15.62 9.29 -1.82
C THR A 126 -14.75 10.42 -2.35
N VAL A 127 -14.48 10.41 -3.65
CA VAL A 127 -13.78 11.47 -4.36
C VAL A 127 -14.64 12.73 -4.43
N LYS A 128 -14.03 13.88 -4.13
CA LYS A 128 -14.65 15.21 -4.17
C LYS A 128 -13.91 16.11 -5.14
N VAL A 129 -14.61 17.12 -5.63
CA VAL A 129 -14.06 18.17 -6.47
C VAL A 129 -14.42 19.50 -5.84
N ASP A 130 -13.46 20.42 -5.87
CA ASP A 130 -13.63 21.81 -5.50
C ASP A 130 -12.91 22.67 -6.55
N ASP A 131 -13.55 23.74 -7.02
CA ASP A 131 -13.01 24.57 -8.10
C ASP A 131 -11.69 25.28 -7.73
N HIS A 132 -11.39 25.41 -6.43
CA HIS A 132 -10.19 26.08 -5.93
C HIS A 132 -9.04 25.11 -5.66
N VAL A 133 -9.27 23.80 -5.75
CA VAL A 133 -8.25 22.79 -5.46
C VAL A 133 -7.87 22.02 -6.72
N HIS A 134 -6.64 22.22 -7.15
CA HIS A 134 -6.03 21.40 -8.18
C HIS A 134 -5.43 20.14 -7.53
N GLY A 135 -6.11 19.00 -7.68
CA GLY A 135 -5.63 17.72 -7.15
C GLY A 135 -6.76 16.73 -6.87
N LEU A 136 -6.40 15.58 -6.29
CA LEU A 136 -7.37 14.58 -5.85
C LEU A 136 -7.78 14.88 -4.41
N LEU A 137 -9.08 15.14 -4.20
CA LEU A 137 -9.68 15.30 -2.88
C LEU A 137 -10.57 14.10 -2.55
N ILE A 138 -10.53 13.67 -1.29
CA ILE A 138 -11.40 12.61 -0.76
C ILE A 138 -12.00 13.04 0.58
N THR A 139 -13.08 12.39 0.99
CA THR A 139 -13.65 12.54 2.33
C THR A 139 -12.65 12.16 3.43
N ALA A 140 -12.70 12.86 4.57
CA ALA A 140 -11.79 12.63 5.69
C ALA A 140 -12.47 11.81 6.80
N PRO A 141 -12.17 10.50 6.94
CA PRO A 141 -12.70 9.70 8.03
C PRO A 141 -12.08 10.10 9.38
N ALA A 142 -12.75 9.75 10.49
CA ALA A 142 -12.40 10.21 11.83
C ALA A 142 -10.96 9.87 12.24
N ILE A 143 -10.45 8.69 11.84
CA ILE A 143 -9.08 8.25 12.12
C ILE A 143 -8.01 9.20 11.55
N MET A 144 -8.29 9.84 10.41
CA MET A 144 -7.40 10.82 9.79
C MET A 144 -7.50 12.19 10.43
N LEU A 145 -8.59 12.47 11.15
CA LEU A 145 -8.79 13.75 11.84
C LEU A 145 -8.14 13.76 13.23
N SER A 146 -8.07 12.61 13.89
CA SER A 146 -7.53 12.47 15.24
C SER A 146 -6.02 12.22 15.29
N ARG A 147 -5.41 11.85 14.17
CA ARG A 147 -4.01 11.42 14.11
C ARG A 147 -3.21 12.10 13.01
N ASP A 148 -1.97 12.45 13.35
CA ASP A 148 -1.05 13.11 12.43
C ASP A 148 -0.05 12.14 11.79
N ASP A 149 0.19 10.99 12.40
CA ASP A 149 1.12 9.95 11.93
C ASP A 149 0.57 9.13 10.74
N GLN A 150 -0.65 9.44 10.28
CA GLN A 150 -1.33 8.75 9.18
C GLN A 150 -1.07 9.39 7.80
N VAL A 151 -0.25 10.44 7.74
CA VAL A 151 0.22 10.99 6.45
C VAL A 151 0.99 9.92 5.69
N GLY A 152 0.73 9.81 4.39
CA GLY A 152 1.25 8.73 3.55
C GLY A 152 0.36 7.48 3.51
N ALA A 153 -0.80 7.48 4.19
CA ALA A 153 -1.80 6.44 4.03
C ALA A 153 -2.16 6.25 2.54
N GLY A 154 -2.32 5.00 2.13
CA GLY A 154 -2.56 4.65 0.73
C GLY A 154 -4.04 4.81 0.36
N VAL A 155 -4.28 5.34 -0.83
CA VAL A 155 -5.61 5.42 -1.45
C VAL A 155 -5.65 4.43 -2.61
N PHE A 156 -6.59 3.51 -2.56
CA PHE A 156 -6.66 2.36 -3.45
C PHE A 156 -7.96 2.33 -4.24
N TRP A 157 -7.84 1.95 -5.50
CA TRP A 157 -8.99 1.47 -6.25
C TRP A 157 -9.14 -0.04 -6.02
N SER A 158 -10.38 -0.47 -5.75
CA SER A 158 -10.74 -1.88 -5.62
C SER A 158 -11.44 -2.37 -6.88
N ASN A 159 -11.13 -3.58 -7.33
CA ASN A 159 -11.80 -4.18 -8.47
C ASN A 159 -13.21 -4.66 -8.06
N PRO A 160 -14.29 -4.21 -8.73
CA PRO A 160 -15.65 -4.64 -8.41
C PRO A 160 -15.88 -6.15 -8.52
N PHE A 161 -15.05 -6.85 -9.30
CA PHE A 161 -15.15 -8.29 -9.52
C PHE A 161 -14.19 -9.11 -8.64
N ASP A 162 -13.23 -8.46 -7.98
CA ASP A 162 -12.25 -9.08 -7.11
C ASP A 162 -11.77 -8.08 -6.04
N SER A 163 -12.36 -8.15 -4.86
CA SER A 163 -12.03 -7.25 -3.74
C SER A 163 -10.59 -7.37 -3.24
N ASN A 164 -9.86 -8.43 -3.64
CA ASN A 164 -8.45 -8.59 -3.34
C ASN A 164 -7.53 -7.92 -4.38
N ASP A 165 -8.03 -7.58 -5.58
CA ASP A 165 -7.27 -6.81 -6.57
C ASP A 165 -7.36 -5.32 -6.27
N ARG A 166 -6.49 -4.91 -5.35
CA ARG A 166 -6.33 -3.50 -4.95
C ARG A 166 -5.13 -2.90 -5.64
N ARG A 167 -5.30 -1.67 -6.10
CA ARG A 167 -4.26 -0.94 -6.81
C ARG A 167 -4.13 0.47 -6.26
N LEU A 168 -2.91 0.88 -5.97
CA LEU A 168 -2.60 2.19 -5.41
C LEU A 168 -2.87 3.27 -6.45
N ILE A 169 -3.68 4.26 -6.06
CA ILE A 169 -3.98 5.48 -6.80
C ILE A 169 -3.14 6.64 -6.30
N GLY A 170 -2.90 6.72 -4.98
CA GLY A 170 -2.24 7.86 -4.38
C GLY A 170 -1.91 7.69 -2.91
N LEU A 171 -1.25 8.71 -2.34
CA LEU A 171 -0.92 8.80 -0.92
C LEU A 171 -1.57 10.05 -0.32
N VAL A 172 -2.13 9.95 0.88
CA VAL A 172 -2.69 11.11 1.57
C VAL A 172 -1.56 12.05 1.98
N SER A 173 -1.60 13.29 1.49
CA SER A 173 -0.56 14.29 1.71
C SER A 173 -0.88 15.30 2.80
N ALA A 174 -2.13 15.75 2.87
CA ALA A 174 -2.53 16.79 3.81
C ALA A 174 -4.02 16.75 4.11
N ARG A 175 -4.39 17.39 5.22
CA ARG A 175 -5.78 17.77 5.51
C ARG A 175 -6.02 19.17 5.01
N ILE A 176 -7.13 19.38 4.31
CA ILE A 176 -7.54 20.69 3.79
C ILE A 176 -8.91 21.01 4.34
N ARG A 177 -9.13 22.26 4.77
CA ARG A 177 -10.42 22.74 5.24
C ARG A 177 -11.01 23.72 4.23
N ILE A 178 -12.20 23.40 3.73
CA ILE A 178 -12.93 24.17 2.71
C ILE A 178 -14.34 24.40 3.25
N GLU A 179 -14.77 25.66 3.35
CA GLU A 179 -16.12 26.04 3.82
C GLU A 179 -16.53 25.34 5.15
N GLY A 180 -15.58 25.20 6.07
CA GLY A 180 -15.81 24.56 7.38
C GLY A 180 -15.82 23.03 7.37
N LYS A 181 -15.68 22.38 6.21
CA LYS A 181 -15.53 20.92 6.07
C LYS A 181 -14.08 20.53 5.85
N THR A 182 -13.66 19.39 6.42
CA THR A 182 -12.30 18.86 6.24
C THR A 182 -12.29 17.75 5.21
N TYR A 183 -11.32 17.82 4.30
CA TYR A 183 -11.03 16.86 3.25
C TYR A 183 -9.58 16.41 3.35
N LEU A 184 -9.26 15.31 2.67
CA LEU A 184 -7.88 14.88 2.49
C LEU A 184 -7.44 15.20 1.06
N SER A 185 -6.26 15.79 0.95
CA SER A 185 -5.54 15.90 -0.32
C SER A 185 -4.75 14.63 -0.55
N VAL A 186 -4.78 14.15 -1.78
CA VAL A 186 -4.08 12.94 -2.19
C VAL A 186 -3.09 13.30 -3.29
N LEU A 187 -1.82 12.93 -3.07
CA LEU A 187 -0.83 12.90 -4.13
C LEU A 187 -1.14 11.71 -5.03
N GLY A 188 -1.58 12.01 -6.25
CA GLY A 188 -2.26 11.05 -7.11
C GLY A 188 -1.38 10.40 -8.18
N PRO A 189 -2.02 9.77 -9.19
CA PRO A 189 -1.34 9.05 -10.26
C PRO A 189 -0.32 9.87 -11.05
N ARG A 190 -0.60 11.18 -11.23
CA ARG A 190 0.25 12.14 -11.96
C ARG A 190 1.60 12.38 -11.31
N ASP A 191 1.73 12.08 -10.04
CA ASP A 191 2.99 12.19 -9.31
C ASP A 191 3.63 10.80 -9.15
N LEU A 192 2.82 9.76 -8.90
CA LEU A 192 3.30 8.37 -8.72
C LEU A 192 3.98 7.77 -9.97
N TRP A 193 3.53 8.13 -11.18
CA TRP A 193 4.46 8.63 -12.19
C TRP A 193 5.94 8.32 -12.07
N ARG A 194 6.54 9.17 -11.25
CA ARG A 194 7.97 9.39 -11.14
C ARG A 194 8.67 8.19 -10.54
N LEU A 195 7.99 7.42 -9.69
CA LEU A 195 8.52 6.18 -9.13
C LEU A 195 8.83 5.17 -10.24
N VAL A 196 7.95 5.05 -11.23
CA VAL A 196 8.14 4.13 -12.37
C VAL A 196 9.35 4.54 -13.18
N THR A 197 9.50 5.83 -13.48
CA THR A 197 10.66 6.29 -14.25
C THR A 197 11.94 6.25 -13.47
N HIS A 198 11.92 6.58 -12.19
CA HIS A 198 13.09 6.47 -11.32
C HIS A 198 13.62 5.02 -11.33
N ARG A 199 12.75 4.03 -11.11
CA ARG A 199 13.14 2.62 -11.12
C ARG A 199 13.62 2.16 -12.50
N ARG A 200 12.96 2.58 -13.58
CA ARG A 200 13.39 2.23 -14.95
C ARG A 200 14.79 2.76 -15.27
N ASP A 201 15.10 3.98 -14.85
CA ASP A 201 16.39 4.60 -15.12
C ASP A 201 17.51 3.95 -14.29
N LEU A 202 17.22 3.53 -13.05
CA LEU A 202 18.15 2.71 -12.26
C LEU A 202 18.47 1.36 -12.94
N LEU A 203 17.46 0.68 -13.49
CA LEU A 203 17.68 -0.58 -14.21
C LEU A 203 18.51 -0.39 -15.49
N ARG A 204 18.37 0.76 -16.17
CA ARG A 204 19.18 1.10 -17.36
C ARG A 204 20.64 1.43 -17.00
N ARG A 205 20.91 1.91 -15.79
CA ARG A 205 22.25 2.35 -15.34
C ARG A 205 23.18 1.20 -14.92
N LYS A 206 22.79 -0.08 -15.02
CA LYS A 206 23.70 -1.22 -14.78
C LYS A 206 24.22 -1.87 -16.07
N PRO A 207 25.24 -1.32 -16.76
CA PRO A 207 26.15 -2.19 -17.50
C PRO A 207 27.04 -2.90 -16.48
N TRP A 208 26.89 -4.20 -16.35
CA TRP A 208 27.83 -5.04 -15.61
C TRP A 208 29.19 -4.96 -16.31
N ILE A 209 30.12 -4.17 -15.76
CA ILE A 209 31.53 -4.24 -16.17
C ILE A 209 32.18 -5.25 -15.22
N TYR A 210 32.36 -6.47 -15.71
CA TYR A 210 33.27 -7.42 -15.09
C TYR A 210 34.69 -6.84 -15.22
N ARG A 211 35.32 -6.48 -14.10
CA ARG A 211 36.73 -6.06 -14.05
C ARG A 211 37.57 -7.28 -13.71
N GLU A 212 38.31 -7.79 -14.69
CA GLU A 212 39.28 -8.88 -14.52
C GLU A 212 40.59 -8.41 -13.84
N ASP A 213 40.71 -7.12 -13.56
CA ASP A 213 41.92 -6.42 -13.13
C ASP A 213 42.11 -6.34 -11.60
N ILE A 214 41.46 -7.22 -10.83
CA ILE A 214 41.73 -7.41 -9.39
C ILE A 214 42.21 -8.84 -9.14
N MET A 215 43.52 -9.07 -9.36
CA MET A 215 44.29 -10.18 -8.80
C MET A 215 45.67 -9.67 -8.37
#